data_AF-A0A1H0L222-F1
#
_entry.id   AF-A0A1H0L222-F1
#
_cell.length_a   1.000
_cell.length_b   1.000
_cell.length_c   1.000
_cell.angle_alpha   90.00
_cell.angle_beta   90.00
_cell.angle_gamma   90.00
#
_symmetry.space_group_name_H-M   'P 1'
#
loop_
_entity.id
_entity.type
_entity.pdbx_description
1 polymer ?
#
loop_
_entity_poly.entity_id
_entity_poly.type
_entity_poly.pdbx_seq_one_letter_code
_entity_poly.pdbx_strand_id
1 'polypeptide(L)'
;MQTYPRLSDTQHACRAACENLLSTCDRLYADLPNDCDADAADGIDRQLEKGEATVWRRIEYAGQGVRVLETIATHLRNGADIQHAEHEPTVADAARLLRAARMAGVVAQDKVDQTAIEIETAARNSLGRLARISVEIKGLCLALDIAKANQRLSWLRRVAANDPNEDMRDVIRDSEKRVAAAKLAYATREKV
;
A
#
# COMPACT_ATOMS: atom_id res chain seq x y z
N MET A 1 -19.43 -8.79 -9.44
CA MET A 1 -19.54 -7.36 -9.08
C MET A 1 -18.53 -7.10 -7.98
N GLN A 2 -17.61 -6.15 -8.18
CA GLN A 2 -16.49 -5.94 -7.25
C GLN A 2 -16.61 -4.56 -6.63
N THR A 3 -16.94 -4.53 -5.34
CA THR A 3 -17.01 -3.32 -4.52
C THR A 3 -15.68 -3.05 -3.85
N TYR A 4 -15.42 -1.78 -3.53
CA TYR A 4 -14.19 -1.40 -2.86
C TYR A 4 -14.20 -1.87 -1.40
N PRO A 5 -13.06 -2.36 -0.87
CA PRO A 5 -12.96 -2.83 0.49
C PRO A 5 -13.12 -1.67 1.48
N ARG A 6 -13.65 -1.97 2.68
CA ARG A 6 -13.64 -1.01 3.78
C ARG A 6 -12.20 -0.67 4.15
N LEU A 7 -11.94 0.59 4.50
CA LEU A 7 -10.58 1.03 4.88
C LEU A 7 -10.01 0.27 6.08
N SER A 8 -10.84 -0.19 7.01
CA SER A 8 -10.42 -1.08 8.12
C SER A 8 -9.83 -2.40 7.62
N ASP A 9 -10.47 -2.98 6.61
CA ASP A 9 -10.11 -4.30 6.08
C ASP A 9 -8.88 -4.17 5.18
N THR A 10 -8.73 -3.01 4.51
CA THR A 10 -7.50 -2.61 3.84
C THR A 10 -6.35 -2.51 4.84
N GLN A 11 -6.52 -1.76 5.93
CA GLN A 11 -5.50 -1.60 6.97
C GLN A 11 -5.07 -2.96 7.53
N HIS A 12 -6.02 -3.78 7.97
CA HIS A 12 -5.73 -5.07 8.59
C HIS A 12 -4.98 -6.01 7.64
N ALA A 13 -5.45 -6.15 6.40
CA ALA A 13 -4.79 -7.03 5.43
C ALA A 13 -3.41 -6.52 5.00
N CYS A 14 -3.24 -5.21 4.83
CA CYS A 14 -1.94 -4.64 4.47
C CYS A 14 -0.93 -4.85 5.61
N ARG A 15 -1.35 -4.61 6.85
CA ARG A 15 -0.51 -4.86 8.03
C ARG A 15 -0.11 -6.33 8.14
N ALA A 16 -1.07 -7.23 8.07
CA ALA A 16 -0.81 -8.67 8.11
C ALA A 16 0.11 -9.12 6.97
N ALA A 17 -0.06 -8.56 5.76
CA ALA A 17 0.82 -8.84 4.64
C ALA A 17 2.26 -8.35 4.89
N CYS A 18 2.45 -7.14 5.41
CA CYS A 18 3.78 -6.63 5.77
C CYS A 18 4.44 -7.46 6.87
N GLU A 19 3.71 -7.83 7.92
CA GLU A 19 4.20 -8.69 9.00
C GLU A 19 4.60 -10.08 8.47
N ASN A 20 3.80 -10.66 7.57
CA ASN A 20 4.13 -11.91 6.88
C ASN A 20 5.39 -11.79 6.00
N LEU A 21 5.57 -10.66 5.30
CA LEU A 21 6.76 -10.42 4.49
C LEU A 21 8.02 -10.32 5.37
N LEU A 22 7.93 -9.66 6.52
CA LEU A 22 9.02 -9.62 7.52
C LEU A 22 9.41 -11.02 7.99
N SER A 23 8.43 -11.81 8.44
CA SER A 23 8.69 -13.19 8.87
C SER A 23 9.23 -14.07 7.75
N THR A 24 8.72 -13.88 6.52
CA THR A 24 9.18 -14.61 5.34
C THR A 24 10.61 -14.23 4.97
N CYS A 25 10.99 -12.95 5.10
CA CYS A 25 12.34 -12.48 4.85
C CYS A 25 13.37 -13.22 5.72
N ASP A 26 13.12 -13.27 7.04
CA ASP A 26 14.01 -13.96 7.98
C ASP A 26 14.15 -15.44 7.63
N ARG A 27 13.03 -16.11 7.35
CA ARG A 27 13.04 -17.53 6.99
C ARG A 27 13.77 -17.79 5.66
N LEU A 28 13.47 -17.04 4.61
CA LEU A 28 14.05 -17.26 3.28
C LEU A 28 15.58 -17.09 3.29
N TYR A 29 16.09 -16.08 3.97
CA TYR A 29 17.53 -15.88 4.09
C TYR A 29 18.20 -16.88 5.04
N ALA A 30 17.50 -17.34 6.09
CA ALA A 30 18.02 -18.39 6.97
C ALA A 30 18.20 -19.71 6.22
N ASP A 31 17.21 -20.08 5.40
CA ASP A 31 17.16 -21.30 4.58
C ASP A 31 18.07 -21.25 3.35
N LEU A 32 18.61 -20.05 3.01
CA LEU A 32 19.46 -19.87 1.86
C LEU A 32 20.82 -20.58 2.08
N PRO A 33 21.23 -21.50 1.19
CA PRO A 33 22.51 -22.21 1.31
C PRO A 33 23.70 -21.25 1.30
N ASN A 34 24.81 -21.68 1.89
CA ASN A 34 26.02 -20.85 1.94
C ASN A 34 26.93 -21.02 0.72
N ASP A 35 26.61 -21.95 -0.16
CA ASP A 35 27.32 -22.28 -1.41
C ASP A 35 26.53 -21.84 -2.65
N CYS A 36 25.39 -21.17 -2.47
CA CYS A 36 24.59 -20.69 -3.59
C CYS A 36 25.09 -19.34 -4.11
N ASP A 37 24.89 -19.11 -5.40
CA ASP A 37 25.21 -17.85 -6.07
C ASP A 37 24.30 -16.69 -5.57
N ALA A 38 24.78 -15.46 -5.74
CA ALA A 38 24.08 -14.22 -5.45
C ALA A 38 22.71 -14.10 -6.13
N ASP A 39 22.52 -14.77 -7.27
CA ASP A 39 21.24 -14.86 -7.99
C ASP A 39 20.10 -15.40 -7.12
N ALA A 40 20.39 -16.31 -6.17
CA ALA A 40 19.38 -16.86 -5.27
C ALA A 40 18.92 -15.82 -4.24
N ALA A 41 19.84 -15.04 -3.68
CA ALA A 41 19.52 -13.90 -2.81
C ALA A 41 18.74 -12.81 -3.58
N ASP A 42 19.11 -12.55 -4.83
CA ASP A 42 18.37 -11.62 -5.72
C ASP A 42 16.97 -12.14 -6.06
N GLY A 43 16.78 -13.46 -6.13
CA GLY A 43 15.48 -14.10 -6.23
C GLY A 43 14.58 -13.79 -5.03
N ILE A 44 15.12 -13.92 -3.82
CA ILE A 44 14.42 -13.60 -2.56
C ILE A 44 14.03 -12.13 -2.52
N ASP A 45 14.97 -11.22 -2.82
CA ASP A 45 14.70 -9.78 -2.80
C ASP A 45 13.57 -9.39 -3.77
N ARG A 46 13.60 -9.92 -4.99
CA ARG A 46 12.54 -9.73 -5.99
C ARG A 46 11.19 -10.31 -5.54
N GLN A 47 11.19 -11.43 -4.83
CA GLN A 47 9.95 -12.01 -4.30
C GLN A 47 9.33 -11.09 -3.23
N LEU A 48 10.15 -10.58 -2.31
CA LEU A 48 9.69 -9.67 -1.27
C LEU A 48 9.19 -8.34 -1.85
N GLU A 49 9.86 -7.80 -2.87
CA GLU A 49 9.43 -6.60 -3.61
C GLU A 49 8.07 -6.77 -4.30
N LYS A 50 7.81 -7.94 -4.90
CA LYS A 50 6.48 -8.26 -5.46
C LYS A 50 5.41 -8.27 -4.38
N GLY A 51 5.74 -8.80 -3.21
CA GLY A 51 4.87 -8.79 -2.04
C GLY A 51 4.53 -7.37 -1.60
N GLU A 52 5.54 -6.52 -1.45
CA GLU A 52 5.35 -5.11 -1.13
C GLU A 52 4.50 -4.36 -2.17
N ALA A 53 4.79 -4.55 -3.46
CA ALA A 53 4.01 -3.95 -4.55
C ALA A 53 2.52 -4.35 -4.48
N THR A 54 2.23 -5.56 -4.00
CA THR A 54 0.86 -6.05 -3.81
C THR A 54 0.15 -5.32 -2.67
N VAL A 55 0.87 -5.03 -1.58
CA VAL A 55 0.36 -4.21 -0.47
C VAL A 55 0.01 -2.80 -0.96
N TRP A 56 0.92 -2.16 -1.69
CA TRP A 56 0.67 -0.81 -2.22
C TRP A 56 -0.49 -0.75 -3.20
N ARG A 57 -0.61 -1.74 -4.09
CA ARG A 57 -1.76 -1.84 -5.01
C ARG A 57 -3.09 -1.92 -4.26
N ARG A 58 -3.12 -2.58 -3.09
CA ARG A 58 -4.33 -2.69 -2.27
C ARG A 58 -4.72 -1.35 -1.65
N ILE A 59 -3.74 -0.57 -1.20
CA ILE A 59 -3.95 0.79 -0.70
C ILE A 59 -4.46 1.69 -1.83
N GLU A 60 -3.84 1.63 -3.00
CA GLU A 60 -4.26 2.38 -4.18
C GLU A 60 -5.71 2.03 -4.58
N TYR A 61 -6.04 0.74 -4.63
CA TYR A 61 -7.39 0.28 -4.92
C TYR A 61 -8.41 0.81 -3.91
N ALA A 62 -8.09 0.81 -2.62
CA ALA A 62 -8.96 1.41 -1.60
C ALA A 62 -9.11 2.93 -1.79
N GLY A 63 -8.05 3.62 -2.23
CA GLY A 63 -8.07 5.03 -2.59
C GLY A 63 -8.98 5.35 -3.78
N GLN A 64 -9.04 4.48 -4.79
CA GLN A 64 -9.98 4.62 -5.89
C GLN A 64 -11.44 4.61 -5.41
N GLY A 65 -11.77 3.77 -4.42
CA GLY A 65 -13.11 3.78 -3.82
C GLY A 65 -13.47 5.11 -3.16
N VAL A 66 -12.51 5.78 -2.53
CA VAL A 66 -12.74 7.12 -1.98
C VAL A 66 -12.98 8.15 -3.09
N ARG A 67 -12.28 8.04 -4.24
CA ARG A 67 -12.50 8.92 -5.40
C ARG A 67 -13.89 8.76 -6.01
N VAL A 68 -14.47 7.56 -5.97
CA VAL A 68 -15.85 7.35 -6.45
C VAL A 68 -16.82 8.21 -5.64
N LEU A 69 -16.66 8.28 -4.31
CA LEU A 69 -17.49 9.14 -3.45
C LEU A 69 -17.37 10.63 -3.83
N GLU A 70 -16.16 11.10 -4.15
CA GLU A 70 -15.95 12.48 -4.61
C GLU A 70 -16.68 12.75 -5.94
N THR A 71 -16.65 11.79 -6.87
CA THR A 71 -17.34 11.92 -8.16
C THR A 71 -18.86 11.87 -7.99
N ILE A 72 -19.37 11.09 -7.04
CA ILE A 72 -20.79 11.04 -6.68
C ILE A 72 -21.25 12.38 -6.11
N ALA A 73 -20.49 12.97 -5.18
CA ALA A 73 -20.83 14.29 -4.64
C ALA A 73 -20.84 15.37 -5.73
N THR A 74 -19.86 15.33 -6.64
CA THR A 74 -19.80 16.23 -7.79
C THR A 74 -21.03 16.05 -8.68
N HIS A 75 -21.39 14.80 -9.00
CA HIS A 75 -22.58 14.46 -9.76
C HIS A 75 -23.85 15.04 -9.13
N LEU A 76 -24.03 14.91 -7.81
CA LEU A 76 -25.22 15.43 -7.12
C LEU A 76 -25.33 16.96 -7.24
N ARG A 77 -24.21 17.69 -7.15
CA ARG A 77 -24.20 19.16 -7.27
C ARG A 77 -24.44 19.63 -8.70
N ASN A 78 -23.59 19.24 -9.64
CA ASN A 78 -23.52 19.85 -10.96
C ASN A 78 -23.88 18.89 -12.11
N GLY A 79 -23.93 17.58 -11.87
CA GLY A 79 -24.36 16.58 -12.86
C GLY A 79 -23.25 16.04 -13.71
N ALA A 80 -22.00 16.25 -13.31
CA ALA A 80 -20.86 15.57 -13.90
C ALA A 80 -21.05 14.04 -13.87
N ASP A 81 -20.40 13.35 -14.79
CA ASP A 81 -20.42 11.89 -14.82
C ASP A 81 -19.76 11.28 -13.57
N ILE A 82 -20.35 10.21 -13.06
CA ILE A 82 -19.79 9.42 -11.97
C ILE A 82 -18.71 8.51 -12.55
N GLN A 83 -17.46 8.73 -12.15
CA GLN A 83 -16.33 7.92 -12.59
C GLN A 83 -16.27 6.62 -11.77
N HIS A 84 -15.80 5.54 -12.40
CA HIS A 84 -15.64 4.22 -11.76
C HIS A 84 -16.94 3.65 -11.17
N ALA A 85 -18.10 4.02 -11.74
CA ALA A 85 -19.40 3.57 -11.27
C ALA A 85 -19.57 2.03 -11.32
N GLU A 86 -18.83 1.34 -12.18
CA GLU A 86 -18.79 -0.12 -12.29
C GLU A 86 -18.36 -0.83 -10.98
N HIS A 87 -17.65 -0.11 -10.12
CA HIS A 87 -17.17 -0.63 -8.84
C HIS A 87 -18.14 -0.35 -7.68
N GLU A 88 -19.01 0.66 -7.79
CA GLU A 88 -20.06 0.92 -6.79
C GLU A 88 -21.41 1.20 -7.46
N PRO A 89 -21.94 0.23 -8.25
CA PRO A 89 -23.08 0.49 -9.15
C PRO A 89 -24.34 0.89 -8.39
N THR A 90 -24.60 0.24 -7.24
CA THR A 90 -25.77 0.56 -6.42
C THR A 90 -25.74 1.99 -5.87
N VAL A 91 -24.56 2.46 -5.44
CA VAL A 91 -24.41 3.82 -4.91
C VAL A 91 -24.47 4.84 -6.06
N ALA A 92 -23.84 4.53 -7.20
CA ALA A 92 -23.89 5.37 -8.38
C ALA A 92 -25.32 5.51 -8.93
N ASP A 93 -26.08 4.42 -8.99
CA ASP A 93 -27.48 4.43 -9.43
C ASP A 93 -28.38 5.21 -8.46
N ALA A 94 -28.18 5.03 -7.15
CA ALA A 94 -28.89 5.82 -6.15
C ALA A 94 -28.63 7.33 -6.32
N ALA A 95 -27.39 7.73 -6.60
CA ALA A 95 -27.03 9.12 -6.85
C ALA A 95 -27.69 9.67 -8.14
N ARG A 96 -27.70 8.89 -9.22
CA ARG A 96 -28.38 9.24 -10.48
C ARG A 96 -29.89 9.42 -10.27
N LEU A 97 -30.53 8.52 -9.52
CA LEU A 97 -31.94 8.60 -9.19
C LEU A 97 -32.26 9.81 -8.32
N LEU A 98 -31.45 10.09 -7.30
CA LEU A 98 -31.61 11.25 -6.44
C LEU A 98 -31.53 12.56 -7.25
N ARG A 99 -30.57 12.65 -8.17
CA ARG A 99 -30.46 13.79 -9.07
C ARG A 99 -31.65 13.91 -10.02
N ALA A 100 -32.09 12.80 -10.61
CA ALA A 100 -33.27 12.77 -11.49
C ALA A 100 -34.53 13.22 -10.74
N ALA A 101 -34.72 12.77 -9.50
CA ALA A 101 -35.83 13.19 -8.65
C ALA A 101 -35.78 14.70 -8.34
N ARG A 102 -34.58 15.27 -8.14
CA ARG A 102 -34.40 16.72 -8.03
C ARG A 102 -34.73 17.46 -9.32
N MET A 103 -34.31 16.95 -10.48
CA MET A 103 -34.63 17.54 -11.78
C MET A 103 -36.14 17.51 -12.08
N ALA A 104 -36.85 16.50 -11.58
CA ALA A 104 -38.30 16.38 -11.69
C ALA A 104 -39.06 17.20 -10.63
N GLY A 105 -38.37 17.92 -9.72
CA GLY A 105 -38.99 18.70 -8.64
C GLY A 105 -39.57 17.87 -7.50
N VAL A 106 -39.30 16.56 -7.47
CA VAL A 106 -39.77 15.63 -6.42
C VAL A 106 -38.95 15.79 -5.14
N VAL A 107 -37.67 16.12 -5.27
CA VAL A 107 -36.76 16.36 -4.15
C VAL A 107 -36.24 17.80 -4.22
N ALA A 108 -36.29 18.50 -3.09
CA ALA A 108 -35.80 19.87 -2.99
C ALA A 108 -34.27 19.94 -3.12
N GLN A 109 -33.79 21.03 -3.71
CA GLN A 109 -32.36 21.22 -4.02
C GLN A 109 -31.48 21.21 -2.76
N ASP A 110 -31.94 21.83 -1.68
CA ASP A 110 -31.28 21.88 -0.38
C ASP A 110 -30.97 20.48 0.18
N LYS A 111 -31.89 19.53 0.00
CA LYS A 111 -31.68 18.13 0.42
C LYS A 111 -30.59 17.44 -0.40
N VAL A 112 -30.57 17.63 -1.72
CA VAL A 112 -29.53 17.05 -2.57
C VAL A 112 -28.17 17.66 -2.27
N ASP A 113 -28.11 18.97 -2.04
CA ASP A 113 -26.87 19.66 -1.66
C ASP A 113 -26.36 19.20 -0.30
N GLN A 114 -27.26 19.01 0.68
CA GLN A 114 -26.91 18.45 1.98
C GLN A 114 -26.33 17.03 1.86
N THR A 115 -26.95 16.15 1.08
CA THR A 115 -26.41 14.82 0.81
C THR A 115 -25.04 14.89 0.13
N ALA A 116 -24.84 15.79 -0.82
CA ALA A 116 -23.54 15.98 -1.46
C ALA A 116 -22.47 16.43 -0.44
N ILE A 117 -22.79 17.36 0.46
CA ILE A 117 -21.89 17.81 1.54
C ILE A 117 -21.51 16.66 2.48
N GLU A 118 -22.46 15.82 2.86
CA GLU A 118 -22.22 14.65 3.71
C GLU A 118 -21.27 13.66 3.05
N ILE A 119 -21.48 13.37 1.76
CA ILE A 119 -20.61 12.48 0.99
C ILE A 119 -19.19 13.06 0.86
N GLU A 120 -19.03 14.36 0.58
CA GLU A 120 -17.71 14.99 0.53
C GLU A 120 -17.00 14.95 1.87
N THR A 121 -17.73 15.20 2.95
CA THR A 121 -17.17 15.13 4.31
C THR A 121 -16.70 13.71 4.62
N ALA A 122 -17.49 12.70 4.26
CA ALA A 122 -17.12 11.29 4.39
C ALA A 122 -15.89 10.92 3.53
N ALA A 123 -15.83 11.41 2.28
CA ALA A 123 -14.69 11.19 1.38
C ALA A 123 -13.41 11.83 1.95
N ARG A 124 -13.48 13.08 2.41
CA ARG A 124 -12.34 13.78 3.03
C ARG A 124 -11.84 13.07 4.30
N ASN A 125 -12.76 12.63 5.16
CA ASN A 125 -12.41 11.86 6.35
C ASN A 125 -11.75 10.51 5.97
N SER A 126 -12.23 9.87 4.91
CA SER A 126 -11.68 8.63 4.38
C SER A 126 -10.29 8.82 3.79
N LEU A 127 -10.03 9.92 3.05
CA LEU A 127 -8.70 10.30 2.59
C LEU A 127 -7.73 10.51 3.76
N GLY A 128 -8.16 11.23 4.81
CA GLY A 128 -7.36 11.41 6.02
C GLY A 128 -7.02 10.08 6.71
N ARG A 129 -7.97 9.13 6.72
CA ARG A 129 -7.72 7.78 7.24
C ARG A 129 -6.78 6.98 6.34
N LEU A 130 -6.95 7.04 5.03
CA LEU A 130 -6.10 6.36 4.06
C LEU A 130 -4.66 6.88 4.16
N ALA A 131 -4.46 8.19 4.31
CA ALA A 131 -3.14 8.79 4.53
C ALA A 131 -2.44 8.19 5.76
N ARG A 132 -3.15 8.07 6.90
CA ARG A 132 -2.61 7.42 8.11
C ARG A 132 -2.24 5.96 7.88
N ILE A 133 -3.09 5.20 7.18
CA ILE A 133 -2.80 3.81 6.81
C ILE A 133 -1.53 3.76 5.94
N SER A 134 -1.41 4.63 4.94
CA SER A 134 -0.22 4.70 4.09
C SER A 134 1.06 4.99 4.87
N VAL A 135 1.01 5.87 5.88
CA VAL A 135 2.16 6.14 6.76
C VAL A 135 2.52 4.91 7.60
N GLU A 136 1.52 4.25 8.21
CA GLU A 136 1.74 3.00 8.98
C GLU A 136 2.41 1.93 8.12
N ILE A 137 1.83 1.66 6.94
CA ILE A 137 2.34 0.63 6.02
C ILE A 137 3.72 1.01 5.47
N LYS A 138 3.97 2.28 5.14
CA LYS A 138 5.32 2.74 4.77
C LYS A 138 6.33 2.45 5.88
N GLY A 139 5.96 2.65 7.14
CA GLY A 139 6.81 2.31 8.28
C GLY A 139 7.17 0.82 8.32
N LEU A 140 6.21 -0.06 8.04
CA LEU A 140 6.44 -1.51 7.98
C LEU A 140 7.29 -1.93 6.77
N CYS A 141 7.07 -1.33 5.60
CA CYS A 141 7.90 -1.56 4.41
C CYS A 141 9.35 -1.14 4.63
N LEU A 142 9.58 0.02 5.27
CA LEU A 142 10.93 0.45 5.63
C LEU A 142 11.58 -0.49 6.67
N ALA A 143 10.79 -1.07 7.58
CA ALA A 143 11.30 -2.12 8.47
C ALA A 143 11.70 -3.39 7.70
N LEU A 144 10.92 -3.76 6.68
CA LEU A 144 11.25 -4.87 5.77
C LEU A 144 12.55 -4.60 5.01
N ASP A 145 12.78 -3.39 4.52
CA ASP A 145 14.04 -3.02 3.86
C ASP A 145 15.25 -3.19 4.79
N ILE A 146 15.12 -2.77 6.06
CA ILE A 146 16.16 -3.00 7.06
C ILE A 146 16.39 -4.50 7.27
N ALA A 147 15.31 -5.28 7.42
CA ALA A 147 15.39 -6.72 7.61
C ALA A 147 16.09 -7.39 6.42
N LYS A 148 15.64 -7.12 5.18
CA LYS A 148 16.26 -7.60 3.93
C LYS A 148 17.76 -7.30 3.91
N ALA A 149 18.13 -6.05 4.15
CA ALA A 149 19.53 -5.65 4.09
C ALA A 149 20.39 -6.33 5.16
N ASN A 150 19.89 -6.46 6.39
CA ASN A 150 20.60 -7.15 7.48
C ASN A 150 20.73 -8.65 7.22
N GLN A 151 19.67 -9.30 6.74
CA GLN A 151 19.66 -10.73 6.47
C GLN A 151 20.59 -11.07 5.29
N ARG A 152 20.56 -10.25 4.24
CA ARG A 152 21.48 -10.36 3.11
C ARG A 152 22.94 -10.22 3.54
N LEU A 153 23.26 -9.20 4.34
CA LEU A 153 24.60 -9.00 4.87
C LEU A 153 25.05 -10.18 5.76
N SER A 154 24.14 -10.71 6.57
CA SER A 154 24.42 -11.86 7.43
C SER A 154 24.70 -13.12 6.60
N TRP A 155 23.91 -13.36 5.55
CA TRP A 155 24.15 -14.45 4.60
C TRP A 155 25.49 -14.29 3.88
N LEU A 156 25.81 -13.11 3.32
CA LEU A 156 27.11 -12.86 2.68
C LEU A 156 28.30 -13.14 3.60
N ARG A 157 28.19 -12.80 4.89
CA ARG A 157 29.22 -13.13 5.88
C ARG A 157 29.34 -14.63 6.13
N ARG A 158 28.25 -15.40 6.06
CA ARG A 158 28.29 -16.87 6.13
C ARG A 158 28.95 -17.47 4.89
N VAL A 159 28.66 -16.96 3.69
CA VAL A 159 29.28 -17.39 2.43
C VAL A 159 30.79 -17.16 2.48
N ALA A 160 31.23 -15.94 2.79
CA ALA A 160 32.65 -15.58 2.88
C ALA A 160 33.42 -16.38 3.94
N ALA A 161 32.75 -16.82 5.01
CA ALA A 161 33.36 -17.69 6.02
C ALA A 161 33.55 -19.14 5.53
N ASN A 162 32.72 -19.59 4.59
CA ASN A 162 32.76 -20.95 4.03
C ASN A 162 33.67 -21.06 2.80
N ASP A 163 33.85 -19.99 2.02
CA ASP A 163 34.88 -19.90 0.98
C ASP A 163 35.79 -18.68 1.18
N PRO A 164 36.89 -18.81 1.95
CA PRO A 164 37.81 -17.72 2.22
C PRO A 164 38.61 -17.23 1.00
N ASN A 165 38.60 -17.97 -0.11
CA ASN A 165 39.33 -17.61 -1.32
C ASN A 165 38.50 -16.72 -2.26
N GLU A 166 37.19 -16.62 -2.05
CA GLU A 166 36.31 -15.75 -2.80
C GLU A 166 36.37 -14.31 -2.24
N ASP A 167 36.75 -13.33 -3.07
CA ASP A 167 36.81 -11.94 -2.65
C ASP A 167 35.42 -11.30 -2.63
N MET A 168 34.75 -11.40 -1.48
CA MET A 168 33.42 -10.80 -1.27
C MET A 168 33.45 -9.38 -0.67
N ARG A 169 34.62 -8.75 -0.51
CA ARG A 169 34.76 -7.50 0.27
C ARG A 169 33.90 -6.36 -0.27
N ASP A 170 33.89 -6.18 -1.59
CA ASP A 170 33.12 -5.10 -2.21
C ASP A 170 31.61 -5.34 -2.11
N VAL A 171 31.16 -6.60 -2.26
CA VAL A 171 29.75 -6.99 -2.14
C VAL A 171 29.22 -6.80 -0.72
N ILE A 172 30.03 -7.16 0.27
CA ILE A 172 29.73 -6.94 1.69
C ILE A 172 29.63 -5.44 1.98
N ARG A 173 30.61 -4.66 1.51
CA ARG A 173 30.65 -3.20 1.72
C ARG A 173 29.44 -2.50 1.11
N ASP A 174 29.03 -2.90 -0.09
CA ASP A 174 27.83 -2.35 -0.72
C ASP A 174 26.55 -2.74 0.02
N SER A 175 26.48 -3.96 0.56
CA SER A 175 25.36 -4.38 1.42
C SER A 175 25.31 -3.58 2.73
N GLU A 176 26.45 -3.26 3.34
CA GLU A 176 26.52 -2.41 4.53
C GLU A 176 26.02 -0.98 4.25
N LYS A 177 26.35 -0.41 3.08
CA LYS A 177 25.78 0.87 2.65
C LYS A 177 24.26 0.80 2.53
N ARG A 178 23.72 -0.27 1.96
CA ARG A 178 22.25 -0.48 1.85
C ARG A 178 21.59 -0.57 3.23
N VAL A 179 22.19 -1.29 4.18
CA VAL A 179 21.73 -1.33 5.58
C VAL A 179 21.69 0.08 6.19
N ALA A 180 22.76 0.86 6.02
CA ALA A 180 22.84 2.22 6.54
C ALA A 180 21.76 3.14 5.92
N ALA A 181 21.56 3.05 4.60
CA ALA A 181 20.54 3.80 3.90
C ALA A 181 19.11 3.44 4.38
N ALA A 182 18.82 2.14 4.55
CA ALA A 182 17.53 1.67 5.04
C ALA A 182 17.26 2.17 6.48
N LYS A 183 18.26 2.09 7.36
CA LYS A 183 18.17 2.63 8.74
C LYS A 183 17.92 4.13 8.75
N LEU A 184 18.62 4.89 7.90
CA LEU A 184 18.42 6.33 7.79
C LEU A 184 16.99 6.65 7.33
N ALA A 185 16.53 5.99 6.26
CA ALA A 185 15.17 6.19 5.73
C ALA A 185 14.10 5.89 6.79
N TYR A 186 14.25 4.79 7.53
CA TYR A 186 13.35 4.42 8.63
C TYR A 186 13.36 5.45 9.76
N ALA A 187 14.53 5.96 10.15
CA ALA A 187 14.67 6.97 11.20
C ALA A 187 14.10 8.34 10.81
N THR A 188 14.09 8.68 9.52
CA THR A 188 13.56 9.95 9.02
C THR A 188 12.08 9.91 8.65
N ARG A 189 11.39 8.77 8.78
CA ARG A 189 10.03 8.57 8.23
C ARG A 189 8.95 9.49 8.82
N GLU A 190 9.14 10.01 10.03
CA GLU A 190 8.17 10.88 10.72
C GLU A 190 8.45 12.37 10.51
N LYS A 191 9.57 12.72 9.85
CA LYS A 191 9.96 14.11 9.56
C LYS A 191 9.47 14.62 8.20
N VAL A 192 8.66 13.82 7.50
CA VAL A 192 8.11 14.07 6.15
C VAL A 192 6.62 13.82 6.19
#